data_AF-A0A7W1GM75-F1
#
_entry.id   AF-A0A7W1GM75-F1
#
_cell.length_a   1.000
_cell.length_b   1.000
_cell.length_c   1.000
_cell.angle_alpha   90.00
_cell.angle_beta   90.00
_cell.angle_gamma   90.00
#
_symmetry.space_group_name_H-M   'P 1'
#
loop_
_entity.id
_entity.type
_entity.pdbx_description
1 polymer ?
#
loop_
_entity_poly.entity_id
_entity_poly.type
_entity_poly.pdbx_seq_one_letter_code
_entity_poly.pdbx_strand_id
1 'polypeptide(L)' 'SRLFRFVGERAAARGAAHLEWEADPNAVGFYERMGGRYLRDSPPSEWGRITPVMGVEL' A
#
# COMPACT_ATOMS: atom_id res chain seq x y z
N SER A 1 -7.80 -5.60 9.75
CA SER A 1 -8.39 -6.52 8.76
C SER A 1 -7.63 -7.85 8.73
N ARG A 2 -8.31 -9.00 8.58
CA ARG A 2 -7.67 -10.34 8.52
C ARG A 2 -6.77 -10.52 7.30
N LEU A 3 -7.19 -10.01 6.13
CA LEU A 3 -6.43 -10.12 4.89
C LEU A 3 -5.07 -9.41 4.98
N PHE A 4 -5.04 -8.15 5.42
CA PHE A 4 -3.81 -7.37 5.50
C PHE A 4 -2.82 -7.94 6.51
N ARG A 5 -3.31 -8.45 7.65
CA ARG A 5 -2.46 -9.16 8.62
C ARG A 5 -1.80 -10.39 7.99
N PHE A 6 -2.60 -11.22 7.32
CA PHE A 6 -2.09 -12.40 6.64
C PHE A 6 -1.05 -12.06 5.58
N VAL A 7 -1.29 -11.04 4.76
CA VAL A 7 -0.33 -10.59 3.73
C VAL A 7 0.97 -10.09 4.38
N GLY A 8 0.88 -9.29 5.45
CA GLY A 8 2.04 -8.79 6.19
C GLY A 8 2.90 -9.92 6.77
N GLU A 9 2.28 -10.84 7.53
CA GLU A 9 2.96 -12.01 8.09
C GLU A 9 3.63 -12.86 6.99
N ARG A 10 2.93 -13.05 5.88
CA ARG A 10 3.40 -13.88 4.77
C ARG A 10 4.53 -13.21 3.97
N ALA A 11 4.61 -11.89 3.97
CA ALA A 11 5.70 -11.13 3.38
C ALA A 11 6.92 -11.06 4.31
N ALA A 12 6.71 -10.81 5.61
CA ALA A 12 7.75 -10.81 6.62
C ALA A 12 8.46 -12.18 6.71
N ALA A 13 7.69 -13.28 6.65
CA ALA A 13 8.23 -14.64 6.60
C ALA A 13 9.11 -14.92 5.36
N ARG A 14 9.07 -14.05 4.34
CA ARG A 14 9.96 -14.12 3.17
C ARG A 14 11.08 -13.08 3.20
N GLY A 15 11.26 -12.37 4.31
CA GLY A 15 12.31 -11.37 4.48
C GLY A 15 12.02 -10.01 3.87
N ALA A 16 10.75 -9.72 3.50
CA ALA A 16 10.38 -8.37 3.11
C ALA A 16 10.42 -7.43 4.33
N ALA A 17 10.88 -6.20 4.13
CA ALA A 17 10.94 -5.17 5.17
C ALA A 17 9.72 -4.23 5.15
N HIS A 18 9.09 -4.06 3.99
CA HIS A 18 7.91 -3.23 3.81
C HIS A 18 7.03 -3.77 2.67
N LEU A 19 5.78 -3.29 2.62
CA LEU A 19 4.86 -3.49 1.51
C LEU A 19 4.52 -2.13 0.90
N GLU A 20 4.46 -2.07 -0.43
CA GLU A 20 3.96 -0.92 -1.19
C GLU A 20 2.84 -1.35 -2.13
N TRP A 21 1.85 -0.47 -2.34
CA TRP A 21 0.76 -0.69 -3.28
C TRP A 21 0.20 0.63 -3.81
N GLU A 22 -0.29 0.61 -5.04
CA GLU A 22 -1.12 1.69 -5.57
C GLU A 22 -2.52 1.65 -4.93
N ALA A 23 -3.02 2.80 -4.50
CA ALA A 23 -4.31 2.96 -3.86
C ALA A 23 -5.24 3.82 -4.71
N ASP A 24 -6.55 3.53 -4.66
CA ASP A 24 -7.53 4.51 -5.14
C ASP A 24 -7.44 5.78 -4.27
N PRO A 25 -7.44 6.99 -4.85
CA PRO A 25 -7.37 8.24 -4.09
C PRO A 25 -8.44 8.36 -2.99
N ASN A 26 -9.64 7.82 -3.23
CA ASN A 26 -10.74 7.88 -2.26
C ASN A 26 -10.57 6.85 -1.11
N ALA A 27 -9.64 5.90 -1.25
CA ALA A 27 -9.37 4.85 -0.27
C ALA A 27 -8.16 5.16 0.63
N VAL A 28 -7.42 6.26 0.41
CA VAL A 28 -6.22 6.62 1.19
C VAL A 28 -6.49 6.59 2.70
N GLY A 29 -7.54 7.27 3.17
CA GLY A 29 -7.87 7.30 4.60
C GLY A 29 -8.27 5.92 5.17
N PHE A 30 -8.71 4.97 4.36
CA PHE A 30 -8.86 3.58 4.80
C PHE A 30 -7.50 2.91 5.04
N TYR A 31 -6.56 3.06 4.11
CA TYR A 31 -5.22 2.48 4.25
C TYR A 31 -4.42 3.12 5.38
N GLU A 32 -4.58 4.42 5.62
CA GLU A 32 -3.99 5.11 6.78
C GLU A 32 -4.47 4.52 8.10
N ARG A 33 -5.79 4.30 8.25
CA ARG A 33 -6.35 3.63 9.44
C ARG A 33 -5.89 2.17 9.60
N MET A 34 -5.44 1.56 8.51
CA MET A 34 -4.85 0.22 8.49
C MET A 34 -3.35 0.21 8.81
N GLY A 35 -2.74 1.37 9.09
CA GLY A 35 -1.31 1.54 9.40
C GLY A 35 -0.44 1.88 8.19
N GLY A 36 -1.02 1.99 6.99
CA GLY A 36 -0.31 2.45 5.81
C GLY A 36 -0.01 3.95 5.87
N ARG A 37 0.98 4.39 5.11
CA ARG A 37 1.30 5.81 4.90
C ARG A 37 1.48 6.10 3.42
N TYR A 38 1.21 7.33 3.02
CA TYR A 38 1.56 7.81 1.68
C TYR A 38 3.08 7.80 1.50
N LEU A 39 3.54 7.35 0.33
CA LEU A 39 4.96 7.31 -0.02
C LEU A 39 5.29 8.23 -1.19
N ARG A 40 4.52 8.12 -2.29
CA ARG A 40 4.71 8.87 -3.53
C ARG A 40 3.47 8.77 -4.40
N ASP A 41 3.41 9.58 -5.44
CA ASP A 41 2.51 9.36 -6.55
C ASP A 41 3.08 8.32 -7.52
N SER A 42 2.21 7.55 -8.16
CA SER A 42 2.59 6.67 -9.26
C SER A 42 3.07 7.49 -10.46
N PRO A 43 3.89 6.90 -11.35
CA PRO A 43 3.95 7.39 -12.72
C PRO A 43 2.54 7.42 -13.34
N PRO A 44 2.27 8.31 -14.30
CA PRO A 44 1.02 8.29 -15.05
C PRO A 44 0.85 6.92 -15.73
N SER A 45 -0.33 6.31 -15.58
CA SER A 45 -0.68 5.09 -16.30
C SER A 45 -0.83 5.35 -17.81
N GLU A 46 -1.07 4.29 -18.59
CA GLU A 46 -1.36 4.40 -20.04
C GLU A 46 -2.57 5.29 -20.37
N TRP A 47 -3.45 5.52 -19.40
CA TRP A 47 -4.60 6.43 -19.51
C TRP A 47 -4.36 7.79 -18.84
N GLY A 48 -3.12 8.10 -18.46
CA GLY A 48 -2.73 9.35 -17.81
C GLY A 48 -3.18 9.50 -16.36
N ARG A 49 -3.66 8.42 -15.71
CA ARG A 49 -4.10 8.48 -14.31
C ARG A 49 -2.91 8.35 -13.38
N ILE A 50 -2.86 9.22 -12.38
CA ILE A 50 -1.91 9.15 -11.26
C ILE A 50 -2.65 8.64 -10.03
N THR A 51 -2.06 7.67 -9.32
CA THR A 51 -2.61 7.08 -8.10
C THR A 51 -1.62 7.23 -6.95
N PRO A 52 -2.09 7.45 -5.71
CA PRO A 52 -1.22 7.42 -4.53
C PRO A 52 -0.62 6.03 -4.35
N VAL A 53 0.70 5.96 -4.16
CA VAL A 53 1.39 4.77 -3.67
C VAL A 53 1.47 4.86 -2.16
N MET A 54 0.88 3.87 -1.51
CA MET A 54 0.85 3.70 -0.07
C MET A 54 1.79 2.56 0.34
N GLY A 55 2.26 2.57 1.59
CA GLY A 55 3.00 1.43 2.11
C GLY A 55 3.02 1.33 3.63
N VAL A 56 3.48 0.19 4.14
CA VAL A 56 3.62 -0.11 5.57
C VAL A 56 4.89 -0.91 5.82
N GLU A 57 5.56 -0.64 6.93
CA GLU A 57 6.68 -1.45 7.43
C GLU A 57 6.15 -2.76 8.04
N LEU A 58 6.91 -3.85 7.94
CA LEU A 58 6.52 -5.19 8.38
C LEU A 58 7.09 -5.59 9.75
#